data_AF-A0A7V0XNA7-F1
#
_entry.id   AF-A0A7V0XNA7-F1
#
_cell.length_a   1.000
_cell.length_b   1.000
_cell.length_c   1.000
_cell.angle_alpha   90.00
_cell.angle_beta   90.00
_cell.angle_gamma   90.00
#
_symmetry.space_group_name_H-M   'P 1'
#
loop_
_entity.id
_entity.type
_entity.pdbx_description
1 polymer ?
#
loop_
_entity_poly.entity_id
_entity_poly.type
_entity_poly.pdbx_seq_one_letter_code
_entity_poly.pdbx_strand_id
1 'polypeptide(L)'
;MKKLKKKIVMILEKTDSGFSAYSVDHPIYTTGRTVAELLDNAFEAANLYFEDEDIKVLKEHIKFEIDFKQFFKYYRVLNSKFLAERIGMNPTLLSQYVQGRKKPSDSQRDKILMGIHQIGQELSEINLIQR
;
A
#
# COMPACT_ATOMS: atom_id res chain seq x y z
N MET A 1 1.47 -11.76 28.70
CA MET A 1 1.47 -11.43 27.27
C MET A 1 0.46 -12.25 26.49
N LYS A 2 -0.62 -11.59 26.05
CA LYS A 2 -1.62 -12.18 25.15
C LYS A 2 -1.12 -12.14 23.70
N LYS A 3 -1.57 -13.08 22.88
CA LYS A 3 -1.26 -13.13 21.44
C LYS A 3 -2.32 -12.40 20.63
N LEU A 4 -1.88 -11.66 19.63
CA LEU A 4 -2.77 -11.06 18.65
C LEU A 4 -3.44 -12.15 17.80
N LYS A 5 -4.78 -12.16 17.75
CA LYS A 5 -5.56 -13.22 17.10
C LYS A 5 -5.68 -13.08 15.58
N LYS A 6 -5.56 -11.86 15.06
CA LYS A 6 -5.68 -11.52 13.63
C LYS A 6 -4.61 -10.51 13.25
N LYS A 7 -4.16 -10.54 11.99
CA LYS A 7 -3.26 -9.51 11.48
C LYS A 7 -3.98 -8.16 11.42
N ILE A 8 -3.26 -7.11 11.79
CA ILE A 8 -3.72 -5.73 11.63
C ILE A 8 -3.50 -5.35 10.17
N VAL A 9 -4.58 -5.08 9.45
CA VAL A 9 -4.48 -4.54 8.09
C VAL A 9 -4.38 -3.03 8.18
N MET A 10 -3.31 -2.47 7.63
CA MET A 10 -3.11 -1.02 7.51
C MET A 10 -3.11 -0.62 6.04
N ILE A 11 -3.89 0.40 5.72
CA ILE A 11 -3.96 1.01 4.39
C ILE A 11 -2.89 2.09 4.30
N LEU A 12 -2.01 1.99 3.31
CA LEU A 12 -0.96 2.95 3.00
C LEU A 12 -1.42 3.88 1.89
N GLU A 13 -1.20 5.18 2.10
CA GLU A 13 -1.54 6.24 1.14
C GLU A 13 -0.35 7.17 0.90
N LYS A 14 -0.26 7.72 -0.32
CA LYS A 14 0.72 8.76 -0.66
C LYS A 14 0.14 10.14 -0.33
N THR A 15 0.91 11.01 0.32
CA THR A 15 0.52 12.40 0.58
C THR A 15 1.52 13.37 -0.05
N ASP A 16 1.15 14.65 -0.10
CA ASP A 16 2.02 15.72 -0.63
C ASP A 16 3.32 15.89 0.18
N SER A 17 3.29 15.54 1.47
CA SER A 17 4.42 15.68 2.40
C SER A 17 5.12 14.36 2.75
N GLY A 18 4.65 13.22 2.23
CA GLY A 18 5.16 11.91 2.59
C GLY A 18 4.14 10.81 2.33
N PHE A 19 3.82 10.06 3.37
CA PHE A 19 2.89 8.95 3.37
C PHE A 19 2.06 8.94 4.66
N SER A 20 0.89 8.32 4.59
CA SER A 20 0.05 8.01 5.75
C SER A 20 -0.30 6.52 5.78
N ALA A 21 -0.57 6.02 6.98
CA ALA A 21 -1.08 4.67 7.18
C ALA A 21 -2.17 4.68 8.25
N TYR A 22 -3.24 3.92 8.02
CA TYR A 22 -4.32 3.76 8.99
C TYR A 22 -4.83 2.32 9.04
N SER A 23 -5.24 1.86 10.22
CA SER A 23 -5.81 0.53 10.37
C SER A 23 -7.28 0.49 9.95
N VAL A 24 -7.69 -0.63 9.33
CA VAL A 24 -9.08 -0.88 8.94
C VAL A 24 -9.96 -1.19 10.16
N ASP A 25 -9.42 -1.92 11.13
CA ASP A 25 -10.19 -2.51 12.23
C ASP A 25 -9.95 -1.80 13.58
N HIS A 26 -8.93 -0.94 13.64
CA HIS A 26 -8.50 -0.27 14.87
C HIS A 26 -8.30 1.23 14.64
N PRO A 27 -8.49 2.09 15.66
CA PRO A 27 -8.27 3.53 15.56
C PRO A 27 -6.76 3.88 15.62
N ILE A 28 -5.97 3.23 14.76
CA ILE A 28 -4.52 3.41 14.66
C ILE A 28 -4.25 4.20 13.38
N TYR A 29 -3.56 5.33 13.50
CA TYR A 29 -3.22 6.22 12.40
C TYR A 29 -1.79 6.71 12.58
N THR A 30 -1.06 6.89 11.48
CA THR A 30 0.30 7.43 11.52
C THR A 30 0.69 8.05 10.17
N THR A 31 1.81 8.77 10.17
CA THR A 31 2.42 9.38 8.97
C THR A 31 3.93 9.17 8.98
N GLY A 32 4.56 9.35 7.83
CA GLY A 32 6.01 9.32 7.68
C GLY A 32 6.43 9.98 6.37
N ARG A 33 7.60 10.62 6.33
CA ARG A 33 8.12 11.28 5.11
C ARG A 33 8.59 10.25 4.09
N THR A 34 9.09 9.11 4.57
CA THR A 34 9.49 7.96 3.76
C THR A 34 8.64 6.73 4.08
N VAL A 35 8.62 5.75 3.17
CA VAL A 35 7.94 4.47 3.44
C VAL A 35 8.57 3.76 4.65
N ALA A 36 9.91 3.77 4.77
CA ALA A 36 10.60 3.14 5.89
C ALA A 36 10.16 3.74 7.24
N GLU A 37 10.17 5.08 7.34
CA GLU A 37 9.69 5.81 8.52
C GLU A 37 8.22 5.50 8.82
N LEU A 38 7.35 5.47 7.79
CA LEU A 38 5.95 5.13 7.96
C LEU A 38 5.75 3.73 8.56
N LEU A 39 6.52 2.73 8.09
CA LEU A 39 6.41 1.36 8.57
C LEU A 39 6.84 1.24 10.03
N ASP A 40 7.91 1.94 10.43
CA ASP A 40 8.37 1.97 11.81
C ASP A 40 7.36 2.71 12.71
N ASN A 41 6.85 3.87 12.29
CA ASN A 41 5.83 4.61 13.03
C ASN A 41 4.52 3.83 13.15
N ALA A 42 4.14 3.04 12.14
CA ALA A 42 2.95 2.19 12.17
C ALA A 42 3.11 1.02 13.15
N PHE A 43 4.32 0.46 13.23
CA PHE A 43 4.65 -0.56 14.20
C PHE A 43 4.63 -0.02 15.64
N GLU A 44 5.16 1.17 15.87
CA GLU A 44 5.11 1.86 17.16
C GLU A 44 3.66 2.16 17.56
N ALA A 45 2.88 2.79 16.68
CA ALA A 45 1.48 3.13 16.94
C ALA A 45 0.63 1.88 17.24
N ALA A 46 0.89 0.76 16.57
CA ALA A 46 0.20 -0.49 16.86
C ALA A 46 0.57 -1.06 18.24
N ASN A 47 1.85 -1.00 18.65
CA ASN A 47 2.23 -1.45 19.99
C ASN A 47 1.63 -0.55 21.08
N LEU A 48 1.63 0.78 20.87
CA LEU A 48 1.03 1.73 21.79
C LEU A 48 -0.47 1.46 22.00
N TYR A 49 -1.21 1.20 20.92
CA TYR A 49 -2.65 0.92 21.01
C TYR A 49 -2.98 -0.34 21.83
N PHE A 50 -2.13 -1.36 21.77
CA PHE A 50 -2.35 -2.66 22.41
C PHE A 50 -1.65 -2.82 23.77
N GLU A 51 -1.01 -1.77 24.27
CA GLU A 51 -0.22 -1.78 25.50
C GLU A 51 -1.07 -2.14 26.73
N ASP A 52 -2.22 -1.49 26.90
CA ASP A 52 -3.15 -1.73 28.02
C ASP A 52 -3.72 -3.16 28.05
N GLU A 53 -3.72 -3.86 26.91
CA GLU A 53 -4.18 -5.24 26.80
C GLU A 53 -3.10 -6.29 27.11
N ASP A 54 -1.85 -5.86 27.38
CA ASP A 54 -0.66 -6.70 27.49
C ASP A 54 -0.46 -7.59 26.24
N ILE A 55 -0.71 -7.01 25.06
CA ILE A 55 -0.51 -7.63 23.75
C ILE A 55 0.71 -6.99 23.08
N LYS A 56 1.73 -7.79 22.78
CA LYS A 56 2.88 -7.33 21.98
C LYS A 56 2.60 -7.54 20.49
N VAL A 57 2.69 -6.46 19.72
CA VAL A 57 2.60 -6.52 18.26
C VAL A 57 4.00 -6.74 17.69
N LEU A 58 4.13 -7.64 16.71
CA LEU A 58 5.34 -7.88 15.94
C LEU A 58 5.14 -7.35 14.52
N LYS A 59 6.22 -7.00 13.81
CA LYS A 59 6.11 -6.46 12.44
C LYS A 59 5.33 -7.40 11.50
N GLU A 60 5.47 -8.71 11.65
CA GLU A 60 4.75 -9.74 10.88
C GLU A 60 3.22 -9.79 11.11
N HIS A 61 2.75 -9.21 12.22
CA HIS A 61 1.35 -9.08 12.53
C HIS A 61 0.68 -7.93 11.78
N ILE A 62 1.46 -7.01 11.19
CA ILE A 62 0.94 -5.88 10.43
C ILE A 62 1.05 -6.22 8.94
N LYS A 63 -0.07 -6.10 8.24
CA LYS A 63 -0.14 -6.25 6.79
C LYS A 63 -0.46 -4.89 6.19
N PHE A 64 0.43 -4.40 5.33
CA PHE A 64 0.21 -3.16 4.60
C PHE A 64 -0.48 -3.46 3.26
N GLU A 65 -1.48 -2.65 2.94
CA GLU A 65 -2.18 -2.68 1.66
C GLU A 65 -2.22 -1.28 1.07
N ILE A 66 -1.99 -1.13 -0.23
CA ILE A 66 -2.11 0.18 -0.88
C ILE A 66 -3.59 0.44 -1.22
N ASP A 67 -4.05 1.66 -0.97
CA ASP A 67 -5.31 2.12 -1.56
C ASP A 67 -5.09 2.48 -3.03
N PHE A 68 -5.52 1.58 -3.93
CA PHE A 68 -5.40 1.83 -5.38
C PHE A 68 -6.21 3.02 -5.87
N LYS A 69 -7.33 3.36 -5.23
CA LYS A 69 -8.10 4.55 -5.61
C LYS A 69 -7.30 5.80 -5.32
N GLN A 70 -6.71 5.88 -4.12
CA GLN A 70 -5.85 6.98 -3.73
C GLN A 70 -4.58 7.03 -4.61
N PHE A 71 -3.93 5.89 -4.81
CA PHE A 71 -2.70 5.78 -5.58
C PHE A 71 -2.86 6.27 -7.02
N PHE A 72 -3.87 5.78 -7.76
CA PHE A 72 -4.11 6.20 -9.15
C PHE A 72 -4.65 7.63 -9.26
N LYS A 73 -5.32 8.14 -8.20
CA LYS A 73 -5.69 9.56 -8.14
C LYS A 73 -4.45 10.45 -7.99
N TYR A 74 -3.46 10.03 -7.21
CA TYR A 74 -2.21 10.76 -7.02
C TYR A 74 -1.32 10.66 -8.27
N TYR A 75 -1.03 9.45 -8.73
CA TYR A 75 -0.19 9.18 -9.90
C TYR A 75 -1.00 9.15 -11.19
N ARG A 76 -1.60 10.30 -11.55
CA ARG A 76 -2.47 10.43 -12.75
C ARG A 76 -1.77 10.07 -14.07
N VAL A 77 -0.44 10.08 -14.08
CA VAL A 77 0.39 9.65 -15.21
C VAL A 77 0.23 8.15 -15.52
N LEU A 78 -0.13 7.33 -14.52
CA LEU A 78 -0.32 5.90 -14.69
C LEU A 78 -1.69 5.61 -15.29
N ASN A 79 -1.67 5.05 -16.49
CA ASN A 79 -2.89 4.61 -17.18
C ASN A 79 -3.29 3.21 -16.69
N SER A 80 -4.41 3.12 -15.96
CA SER A 80 -4.91 1.86 -15.41
C SER A 80 -5.31 0.84 -16.48
N LYS A 81 -5.83 1.29 -17.64
CA LYS A 81 -6.17 0.39 -18.75
C LYS A 81 -4.91 -0.27 -19.32
N PHE A 82 -3.87 0.52 -19.58
CA PHE A 82 -2.60 0.02 -20.09
C PHE A 82 -1.95 -0.94 -19.09
N LEU A 83 -1.95 -0.60 -17.78
CA LEU A 83 -1.44 -1.49 -16.75
C LEU A 83 -2.21 -2.83 -16.75
N ALA A 84 -3.54 -2.80 -16.87
CA ALA A 84 -4.35 -4.01 -16.91
C ALA A 84 -3.96 -4.93 -18.08
N GLU A 85 -3.83 -4.35 -19.28
CA GLU A 85 -3.43 -5.09 -20.49
C GLU A 85 -2.04 -5.71 -20.30
N ARG A 86 -1.07 -4.93 -19.81
CA ARG A 86 0.30 -5.37 -19.53
C ARG A 86 0.36 -6.57 -18.58
N ILE A 87 -0.42 -6.53 -17.50
CA ILE A 87 -0.44 -7.62 -16.51
C ILE A 87 -1.44 -8.73 -16.88
N GLY A 88 -2.09 -8.69 -18.05
CA GLY A 88 -3.12 -9.66 -18.43
C GLY A 88 -4.27 -9.72 -17.41
N MET A 89 -4.73 -8.56 -16.92
CA MET A 89 -5.93 -8.39 -16.11
C MET A 89 -7.02 -7.74 -16.96
N ASN A 90 -8.27 -8.10 -16.72
CA ASN A 90 -9.39 -7.45 -17.39
C ASN A 90 -9.38 -5.93 -17.07
N PRO A 91 -9.34 -5.02 -18.07
CA PRO A 91 -9.27 -3.58 -17.82
C PRO A 91 -10.46 -3.01 -17.04
N THR A 92 -11.67 -3.54 -17.25
CA THR A 92 -12.87 -3.17 -16.49
C THR A 92 -12.72 -3.56 -15.02
N LEU A 93 -12.10 -4.71 -14.73
CA LEU A 93 -11.86 -5.17 -13.37
C LEU A 93 -10.87 -4.25 -12.64
N LEU A 94 -9.75 -3.90 -13.27
CA LEU A 94 -8.79 -2.96 -12.67
C LEU A 94 -9.42 -1.57 -12.48
N SER A 95 -10.23 -1.12 -13.45
CA SER A 95 -10.99 0.13 -13.32
C SER A 95 -11.93 0.12 -12.13
N GLN A 96 -12.60 -1.01 -11.83
CA GLN A 96 -13.43 -1.15 -10.64
C GLN A 96 -12.63 -1.04 -9.33
N TYR A 97 -11.39 -1.56 -9.29
CA TYR A 97 -10.49 -1.38 -8.14
C TYR A 97 -10.03 0.06 -7.99
N VAL A 98 -9.60 0.70 -9.08
CA VAL A 98 -9.18 2.11 -9.09
C VAL A 98 -10.30 3.06 -8.71
N GLN A 99 -11.56 2.72 -9.00
CA GLN A 99 -12.72 3.51 -8.57
C GLN A 99 -13.14 3.23 -7.12
N GLY A 100 -12.58 2.21 -6.48
CA GLY A 100 -12.97 1.72 -5.16
C GLY A 100 -14.33 1.00 -5.14
N ARG A 101 -14.83 0.53 -6.29
CA ARG A 101 -16.09 -0.23 -6.39
C ARG A 101 -15.91 -1.68 -5.99
N LYS A 102 -14.69 -2.22 -6.11
CA LYS A 102 -14.33 -3.56 -5.67
C LYS A 102 -13.01 -3.54 -4.90
N LYS A 103 -12.82 -4.52 -4.04
CA LYS A 103 -11.55 -4.79 -3.34
C LYS A 103 -10.84 -5.96 -4.02
N PRO A 104 -9.60 -5.81 -4.49
CA PRO A 104 -8.85 -6.92 -5.09
C PRO A 104 -8.46 -7.95 -4.04
N SER A 105 -8.32 -9.21 -4.46
CA SER A 105 -7.68 -10.25 -3.63
C SER A 105 -6.19 -9.96 -3.47
N ASP A 106 -5.53 -10.65 -2.54
CA ASP A 106 -4.08 -10.52 -2.34
C ASP A 106 -3.29 -10.85 -3.61
N SER A 107 -3.63 -11.95 -4.28
CA SER A 107 -3.02 -12.32 -5.56
C SER A 107 -3.20 -11.26 -6.65
N GLN A 108 -4.35 -10.57 -6.68
CA GLN A 108 -4.59 -9.50 -7.65
C GLN A 108 -3.83 -8.23 -7.29
N ARG A 109 -3.69 -7.90 -6.00
CA ARG A 109 -2.86 -6.79 -5.54
C ARG A 109 -1.41 -7.00 -5.92
N ASP A 110 -0.87 -8.18 -5.63
CA ASP A 110 0.51 -8.53 -5.96
C ASP A 110 0.74 -8.41 -7.47
N LYS A 111 -0.23 -8.86 -8.28
CA LYS A 111 -0.18 -8.72 -9.74
C LYS A 111 -0.15 -7.25 -10.19
N ILE A 112 -0.97 -6.40 -9.58
CA ILE A 112 -1.01 -4.95 -9.88
C ILE A 112 0.30 -4.28 -9.46
N LEU A 113 0.80 -4.58 -8.26
CA LEU A 113 2.05 -4.03 -7.72
C LEU A 113 3.25 -4.47 -8.55
N MET A 114 3.30 -5.74 -8.97
CA MET A 114 4.31 -6.23 -9.90
C MET A 114 4.33 -5.40 -11.19
N GLY A 115 3.17 -5.14 -11.79
CA GLY A 115 3.10 -4.32 -13.01
C GLY A 115 3.54 -2.87 -12.78
N ILE A 116 3.20 -2.28 -11.63
CA ILE A 116 3.66 -0.93 -11.25
C ILE A 116 5.18 -0.91 -11.07
N HIS A 117 5.76 -1.89 -10.37
CA HIS A 117 7.19 -1.98 -10.17
C HIS A 117 7.95 -2.18 -11.49
N GLN A 118 7.42 -2.98 -12.41
CA GLN A 118 8.02 -3.14 -13.74
C GLN A 118 8.06 -1.81 -14.51
N ILE A 119 6.96 -1.05 -14.52
CA ILE A 119 6.93 0.27 -15.15
C ILE A 119 7.93 1.21 -14.45
N GLY A 120 7.97 1.21 -13.11
CA GLY A 120 8.91 2.02 -12.34
C GLY A 120 10.38 1.69 -12.68
N GLN A 121 10.71 0.40 -12.80
CA GLN A 121 12.02 -0.08 -13.19
C GLN A 121 12.39 0.40 -14.60
N GLU A 122 11.51 0.19 -15.59
CA GLU A 122 11.71 0.65 -16.96
C GLU A 122 11.95 2.16 -17.03
N LEU A 123 11.18 2.95 -16.30
CA LEU A 123 11.36 4.41 -16.25
C LEU A 123 12.69 4.79 -15.60
N SER A 124 13.13 4.08 -14.57
CA SER A 124 14.42 4.33 -13.90
C SER A 124 15.64 3.94 -14.73
N GLU A 125 15.48 2.99 -15.67
CA GLU A 125 16.54 2.53 -16.57
C GLU A 125 16.81 3.50 -17.72
N ILE A 126 15.89 4.45 -17.99
CA ILE A 126 16.07 5.50 -18.99
C ILE A 126 17.15 6.48 -18.49
N ASN A 127 18.41 6.10 -18.71
CA ASN A 127 19.58 6.92 -18.50
C ASN A 127 20.08 7.41 -19.86
N LEU A 128 19.71 8.65 -20.21
CA LEU A 128 20.32 9.34 -21.35
C LEU A 128 21.68 9.86 -20.88
N ILE A 129 22.74 9.09 -21.13
CA ILE A 129 24.10 9.62 -21.07
C ILE A 129 24.21 10.68 -22.17
N GLN A 130 24.09 11.96 -21.81
CA GLN A 130 24.69 13.03 -22.61
C GLN A 130 26.16 13.08 -22.21
N ARG A 131 27.04 12.71 -23.14
CA ARG A 131 28.47 13.00 -23.07
C ARG A 131 28.70 14.50 -23.28
#